data_AF-A0A561ETB0-F1
#
_entry.id   AF-A0A561ETB0-F1
#
_cell.length_a   1.000
_cell.length_b   1.000
_cell.length_c   1.000
_cell.angle_alpha   90.00
_cell.angle_beta   90.00
_cell.angle_gamma   90.00
#
_symmetry.space_group_name_H-M   'P 1'
#
loop_
_entity.id
_entity.type
_entity.pdbx_description
1 polymer ?
#
loop_
_entity_poly.entity_id
_entity_poly.type
_entity_poly.pdbx_seq_one_letter_code
_entity_poly.pdbx_strand_id
1 'polypeptide(L)'
;MPPTAPHSVTVRTDDARAGAVEPIGVARLLAQLPPCWRTDFRAAGGGRVELYGLAPDEAALREAVERALADPALRAWRLCSTGL
;
A
#
# COMPACT_ATOMS: atom_id res chain seq x y z
N MET A 1 2.96 -16.59 -20.40
CA MET A 1 1.87 -15.72 -19.92
C MET A 1 2.26 -14.29 -20.20
N PRO A 2 1.39 -13.43 -20.77
CA PRO A 2 1.69 -12.01 -20.85
C PRO A 2 1.87 -11.46 -19.43
N PRO A 3 2.72 -10.45 -19.20
CA PRO A 3 2.77 -9.79 -17.92
C PRO A 3 1.42 -9.12 -17.68
N THR A 4 0.64 -9.65 -16.74
CA THR A 4 -0.51 -8.94 -16.19
C THR A 4 0.03 -7.61 -15.67
N ALA A 5 -0.48 -6.48 -16.19
CA ALA A 5 -0.01 -5.18 -15.75
C ALA A 5 -0.18 -5.06 -14.23
N PRO A 6 0.79 -4.48 -13.49
CA PRO A 6 0.66 -4.33 -12.05
C PRO A 6 -0.53 -3.44 -11.72
N HIS A 7 -1.31 -3.85 -10.72
CA HIS A 7 -2.38 -3.04 -10.15
C HIS A 7 -1.78 -2.08 -9.13
N SER A 8 -2.34 -0.88 -9.00
CA SER A 8 -1.90 0.12 -8.04
C SER A 8 -3.00 0.50 -7.06
N VAL A 9 -2.59 0.79 -5.82
CA VAL A 9 -3.45 1.39 -4.81
C VAL A 9 -2.68 2.47 -4.08
N THR A 10 -3.35 3.56 -3.74
CA THR A 10 -2.73 4.66 -2.99
C THR A 10 -3.09 4.55 -1.52
N VAL A 11 -2.08 4.63 -0.66
CA VAL A 11 -2.25 4.79 0.78
C VAL A 11 -1.68 6.13 1.22
N ARG A 12 -2.31 6.73 2.23
CA ARG A 12 -1.85 7.97 2.85
C ARG A 12 -1.66 7.76 4.34
N THR A 13 -0.60 8.32 4.88
CA THR A 13 -0.42 8.49 6.32
C THR A 13 -0.82 9.89 6.75
N ASP A 14 -1.58 9.99 7.83
CA ASP A 14 -1.90 11.26 8.51
C ASP A 14 -0.79 11.67 9.51
N ASP A 15 0.29 10.89 9.58
CA ASP A 15 1.37 11.17 10.51
C ASP A 15 2.07 12.48 10.09
N ALA A 16 1.92 13.53 10.92
CA ALA A 16 2.56 14.82 10.68
C ALA A 16 4.11 14.76 10.68
N ARG A 17 4.71 13.61 11.07
CA ARG A 17 6.14 13.30 10.97
C ARG A 17 6.46 12.36 9.80
N ALA A 18 5.58 12.28 8.80
CA ALA A 18 5.65 11.36 7.65
C ALA A 18 7.08 11.13 7.12
N GLY A 19 7.89 12.18 6.98
CA GLY A 19 9.25 12.09 6.44
C GLY A 19 10.22 11.11 7.14
N ALA A 20 9.97 10.71 8.40
CA ALA A 20 10.81 9.73 9.11
C ALA A 20 10.11 8.37 9.36
N VAL A 21 8.78 8.34 9.33
CA VAL A 21 7.95 7.15 9.64
C VAL A 21 7.52 6.39 8.38
N GLU A 22 7.59 7.06 7.21
CA GLU A 22 7.31 6.50 5.88
C GLU A 22 7.97 5.13 5.62
N PRO A 23 9.29 4.91 5.83
CA PRO A 23 9.92 3.66 5.43
C PRO A 23 9.51 2.46 6.29
N ILE A 24 9.25 2.64 7.59
CA ILE A 24 8.89 1.54 8.51
C ILE A 24 7.44 1.10 8.30
N GLY A 25 6.52 2.07 8.15
CA GLY A 25 5.11 1.79 7.91
C GLY A 25 4.90 1.05 6.59
N VAL A 26 5.55 1.50 5.51
CA VAL A 26 5.47 0.84 4.20
C VAL A 26 6.07 -0.55 4.24
N ALA A 27 7.26 -0.74 4.84
CA ALA A 27 7.87 -2.06 4.92
C ALA A 27 6.98 -3.07 5.66
N ARG A 28 6.33 -2.65 6.76
CA ARG A 28 5.38 -3.51 7.48
C ARG A 28 4.12 -3.80 6.68
N LEU A 29 3.63 -2.83 5.92
CA LEU A 29 2.49 -3.03 5.03
C LEU A 29 2.83 -4.05 3.94
N LEU A 30 3.96 -3.89 3.25
CA LEU A 30 4.43 -4.83 2.22
C LEU A 30 4.67 -6.24 2.77
N ALA A 31 5.19 -6.35 4.00
CA ALA A 31 5.40 -7.64 4.65
C ALA A 31 4.11 -8.40 4.97
N GLN A 32 2.95 -7.72 5.03
CA GLN A 32 1.65 -8.35 5.23
C GLN A 32 0.95 -8.74 3.92
N LEU A 33 1.46 -8.30 2.77
CA LEU A 33 0.90 -8.66 1.47
C LEU A 33 1.34 -10.07 1.06
N PRO A 34 0.55 -10.77 0.23
CA PRO A 34 0.93 -12.08 -0.28
C PRO A 34 2.29 -12.04 -1.00
N PRO A 35 3.27 -12.88 -0.60
CA PRO A 35 4.63 -12.82 -1.15
C PRO A 35 4.70 -13.18 -2.64
N CYS A 36 3.66 -13.85 -3.17
CA CYS A 36 3.54 -14.18 -4.58
C CYS A 36 3.18 -12.99 -5.48
N TRP A 37 2.68 -11.88 -4.93
CA TRP A 37 2.18 -10.74 -5.71
C TRP A 37 3.27 -9.74 -6.10
N ARG A 38 4.56 -9.99 -5.79
CA ARG A 38 5.71 -9.13 -6.12
C ARG A 38 5.37 -7.63 -6.08
N THR A 39 5.35 -7.09 -4.87
CA THR A 39 4.89 -5.72 -4.60
C THR A 39 6.02 -4.73 -4.50
N ASP A 40 5.80 -3.51 -4.97
CA ASP A 40 6.73 -2.38 -4.90
C ASP A 40 5.98 -1.11 -4.48
N PHE A 41 6.69 -0.01 -4.21
CA PHE A 41 6.09 1.23 -3.75
C PHE A 41 6.84 2.47 -4.24
N ARG A 42 6.09 3.56 -4.40
CA ARG A 42 6.61 4.88 -4.70
C ARG A 42 6.08 5.90 -3.69
N ALA A 43 6.98 6.57 -2.98
CA ALA A 43 6.62 7.72 -2.18
C ALA A 43 6.31 8.92 -3.09
N ALA A 44 5.08 9.43 -3.03
CA ALA A 44 4.64 10.61 -3.78
C ALA A 44 4.86 11.92 -2.99
N GLY A 45 5.37 11.82 -1.75
CA GLY A 45 5.58 12.95 -0.85
C GLY A 45 4.31 13.35 -0.09
N GLY A 46 4.48 14.13 0.99
CA GLY A 46 3.36 14.60 1.81
C GLY A 46 2.57 13.47 2.47
N GLY A 47 3.25 12.37 2.85
CA GLY A 47 2.63 11.20 3.47
C GLY A 47 1.81 10.33 2.52
N ARG A 48 1.94 10.51 1.19
CA ARG A 48 1.29 9.66 0.19
C ARG A 48 2.26 8.62 -0.35
N VAL A 49 1.84 7.37 -0.38
CA VAL A 49 2.58 6.25 -0.96
C VAL A 49 1.67 5.52 -1.95
N GLU A 50 2.16 5.37 -3.17
CA GLU A 50 1.54 4.52 -4.17
C GLU A 50 2.17 3.12 -4.09
N LEU A 51 1.34 2.10 -3.94
CA LEU A 51 1.73 0.69 -3.89
C LEU A 51 1.35 0.04 -5.20
N TYR A 52 2.23 -0.80 -5.74
CA TYR A 52 1.99 -1.55 -6.97
C TYR A 52 2.21 -3.04 -6.71
N GLY A 53 1.38 -3.90 -7.27
CA GLY A 53 1.51 -5.34 -7.11
C GLY A 53 0.90 -6.15 -8.26
N LEU A 54 1.46 -7.33 -8.51
CA LEU A 54 0.93 -8.37 -9.40
C LEU A 54 -0.14 -9.20 -8.68
N ALA A 55 -1.17 -8.52 -8.17
CA ALA A 55 -2.38 -9.16 -7.67
C ALA A 55 -3.23 -9.69 -8.86
N PRO A 56 -4.18 -10.61 -8.63
CA PRO A 56 -5.08 -11.08 -9.70
C PRO A 56 -5.99 -9.97 -10.25
N ASP A 57 -6.34 -8.99 -9.43
CA ASP A 57 -7.11 -7.79 -9.79
C ASP A 57 -6.89 -6.67 -8.76
N GLU A 58 -7.37 -5.46 -9.07
CA GLU A 58 -7.24 -4.29 -8.19
C GLU A 58 -8.00 -4.47 -6.87
N ALA A 59 -9.16 -5.13 -6.87
CA ALA A 59 -9.96 -5.34 -5.67
C ALA A 59 -9.22 -6.28 -4.70
N ALA A 60 -8.62 -7.36 -5.20
CA ALA A 60 -7.79 -8.26 -4.40
C ALA A 60 -6.58 -7.55 -3.78
N LEU A 61 -5.91 -6.67 -4.53
CA LEU A 61 -4.82 -5.85 -3.99
C LEU A 61 -5.33 -4.93 -2.89
N ARG A 62 -6.44 -4.25 -3.13
CA ARG A 62 -7.08 -3.34 -2.19
C ARG A 62 -7.48 -4.05 -0.90
N GLU A 63 -8.18 -5.19 -0.99
CA GLU A 63 -8.59 -5.97 0.18
C GLU A 63 -7.41 -6.43 1.01
N ALA A 64 -6.31 -6.87 0.36
CA ALA A 64 -5.09 -7.26 1.08
C ALA A 64 -4.46 -6.06 1.80
N VAL A 65 -4.42 -4.89 1.15
CA VAL A 65 -3.92 -3.66 1.77
C VAL A 65 -4.84 -3.21 2.91
N GLU A 66 -6.16 -3.24 2.75
CA GLU A 66 -7.13 -2.92 3.81
C GLU A 66 -6.96 -3.85 5.02
N ARG A 67 -6.73 -5.15 4.77
CA ARG A 67 -6.43 -6.12 5.83
C ARG A 67 -5.11 -5.80 6.53
N ALA A 68 -4.06 -5.45 5.79
CA ALA A 68 -2.78 -5.04 6.36
C ALA A 68 -2.91 -3.77 7.22
N LEU A 69 -3.72 -2.80 6.76
CA LEU A 69 -4.01 -1.55 7.48
C LEU A 69 -4.79 -1.76 8.79
N ALA A 70 -5.40 -2.92 9.01
CA ALA A 70 -5.98 -3.30 10.29
C ALA A 70 -4.92 -3.56 11.38
N ASP A 71 -3.63 -3.68 11.03
CA ASP A 71 -2.54 -3.74 12.01
C ASP A 71 -2.52 -2.46 12.87
N PRO A 72 -2.56 -2.56 14.21
CA PRO A 72 -2.50 -1.41 15.11
C PRO A 72 -1.29 -0.49 14.89
N ALA A 73 -0.17 -1.04 14.43
CA ALA A 73 1.03 -0.28 14.08
C ALA A 73 0.87 0.58 12.82
N LEU A 74 -0.11 0.25 11.97
CA LEU A 74 -0.47 0.99 10.76
C LEU A 74 -1.71 1.87 10.96
N ARG A 75 -2.14 2.11 12.20
CA ARG A 75 -3.34 2.93 12.50
C ARG A 75 -3.31 4.36 11.94
N ALA A 76 -2.14 4.90 11.64
CA ALA A 76 -1.97 6.24 11.03
C ALA A 76 -2.09 6.21 9.50
N TRP A 77 -2.15 5.02 8.90
CA TRP A 77 -2.25 4.79 7.47
C TRP A 77 -3.70 4.52 7.07
N ARG A 78 -4.11 5.05 5.93
CA ARG A 78 -5.44 4.90 5.37
C ARG A 78 -5.32 4.68 3.87
N LEU A 79 -6.19 3.83 3.34
CA LEU A 79 -6.35 3.72 1.90
C LEU A 79 -6.97 5.03 1.39
N CYS A 80 -6.40 5.62 0.35
CA CYS A 80 -7.10 6.67 -0.39
C CYS A 80 -8.19 5.98 -1.19
N SER A 81 -9.45 6.36 -0.96
CA SER A 81 -10.51 6.01 -1.89
C SER A 81 -10.12 6.55 -3.26
N THR A 82 -9.90 5.66 -4.23
CA THR A 82 -9.92 6.01 -5.65
C THR A 82 -11.33 6.52 -5.93
N GLY A 83 -11.54 7.82 -5.73
CA GLY A 83 -12.77 8.49 -6.12
C GLY A 83 -12.80 8.51 -7.64
N LEU A 84 -13.72 7.74 -8.21
CA LEU A 84 -14.32 8.07 -9.49
C LEU A 84 -15.10 9.39 -9.36
#